data_AF-A0A1Y1WY98-F1
#
_entry.id   AF-A0A1Y1WY98-F1
#
_cell.length_a   1.000
_cell.length_b   1.000
_cell.length_c   1.000
_cell.angle_alpha   90.00
_cell.angle_beta   90.00
_cell.angle_gamma   90.00
#
_symmetry.space_group_name_H-M   'P 1'
#
loop_
_entity.id
_entity.type
_entity.pdbx_description
1 polymer ?
#
loop_
_entity_poly.entity_id
_entity_poly.type
_entity_poly.pdbx_seq_one_letter_code
_entity_poly.pdbx_strand_id
1 'polypeptide(L)'
;MNSLRCLSAARLLNRVSGTLNPISRNIKVGLSSKPWGPGLLNRSFTTQQRNVFRQTFATSARYFQTPKSVAFPKKFFVKSMNTMAAAAPSATQAVQNVYTHPIVGYWLIGIGVMVFAIVVIGGVTRLTESGLSIVEWNLVTGIRPPITQAEWEAEFEKYKQFPEYKMLNKERGMTLEEFKFIFFFEWAHRLWGRVIGAAFILPAAYFAYKGHMSRAVSKRVLALGGLLGFQGALGWYMVKSGLAQEIVENKGVPRVSQYRLTAHLASAFFLYLGCLLTGWDILRNAKLAKGGSEHLLAAINNPKLNFFRRSALGLCGLILLTSFSGGFVAGLDAGMLYNEFPLMGGRLVPESEEIWSENFARPGDSSRWRNMFDNPVTVQFEHRVLATSSLAAVTALYFYSKRLPLPKHVRTAMHAVMGMAVIQVTLGISTLLCVVPVSLGAAHQSGSLALLTTSLYLLHTLKRLPK
;
A
#
# COMPACT_ATOMS: atom_id res chain seq x y z
N MET A 1 -3.94 9.82 -38.95
CA MET A 1 -2.56 10.35 -39.00
C MET A 1 -1.88 10.51 -37.63
N ASN A 2 -2.26 9.76 -36.57
CA ASN A 2 -1.67 9.91 -35.22
C ASN A 2 -0.92 8.67 -34.68
N SER A 3 -0.77 7.58 -35.45
CA SER A 3 -0.05 6.37 -34.99
C SER A 3 1.46 6.41 -35.26
N LEU A 4 1.96 7.35 -36.07
CA LEU A 4 3.36 7.36 -36.52
C LEU A 4 4.34 8.12 -35.60
N ARG A 5 3.85 8.88 -34.61
CA ARG A 5 4.73 9.67 -33.73
C ARG A 5 5.25 8.93 -32.48
N CYS A 6 4.60 7.83 -32.05
CA CYS A 6 5.14 6.99 -30.96
C CYS A 6 6.29 6.06 -31.39
N LEU A 7 6.43 5.78 -32.69
CA LEU A 7 7.49 4.91 -33.22
C LEU A 7 8.89 5.56 -33.19
N SER A 8 8.98 6.90 -33.09
CA SER A 8 10.27 7.61 -33.09
C SER A 8 10.98 7.53 -31.74
N ALA A 9 10.24 7.62 -30.62
CA ALA A 9 10.79 7.49 -29.27
C ALA A 9 11.17 6.03 -28.92
N ALA A 10 10.45 5.05 -29.47
CA ALA A 10 10.75 3.62 -29.27
C ALA A 10 12.00 3.14 -30.02
N ARG A 11 12.35 3.75 -31.16
CA ARG A 11 13.54 3.34 -31.96
C ARG A 11 14.87 3.73 -31.34
N LEU A 12 14.91 4.73 -30.45
CA LEU A 12 16.14 5.10 -29.73
C LEU A 12 16.43 4.23 -28.50
N LEU A 13 15.44 3.48 -28.01
CA LEU A 13 15.60 2.57 -26.87
C LEU A 13 15.72 1.08 -27.30
N ASN A 14 15.29 0.72 -28.51
CA ASN A 14 15.43 -0.63 -29.06
C ASN A 14 16.83 -0.97 -29.62
N ARG A 15 17.85 -0.13 -29.40
CA ARG A 15 19.25 -0.46 -29.78
C ARG A 15 20.00 -1.27 -28.71
N VAL A 16 19.33 -1.66 -27.62
CA VAL A 16 19.91 -2.45 -26.51
C VAL A 16 19.18 -3.78 -26.24
N SER A 17 18.11 -4.11 -26.96
CA SER A 17 17.35 -5.35 -26.73
C SER A 17 16.89 -5.98 -28.04
N GLY A 18 17.53 -7.09 -28.41
CA GLY A 18 17.24 -7.86 -29.60
C GLY A 18 15.85 -8.52 -29.58
N THR A 19 15.12 -8.26 -30.67
CA THR A 19 14.20 -9.15 -31.40
C THR A 19 13.27 -10.11 -30.62
N LEU A 20 12.00 -9.72 -30.47
CA LEU A 20 10.85 -10.64 -30.50
C LEU A 20 9.70 -10.02 -31.32
N ASN A 21 9.20 -10.78 -32.30
CA ASN A 21 8.08 -10.42 -33.19
C ASN A 21 6.71 -10.58 -32.49
N PRO A 22 5.71 -9.72 -32.75
CA PRO A 22 4.33 -9.97 -32.32
C PRO A 22 3.52 -10.66 -33.44
N ILE A 23 2.90 -11.81 -33.14
CA ILE A 23 1.89 -12.45 -33.98
C ILE A 23 0.52 -12.19 -33.38
N SER A 24 -0.33 -11.51 -34.15
CA SER A 24 -1.75 -11.27 -33.88
C SER A 24 -2.58 -12.56 -33.95
N ARG A 25 -3.54 -12.75 -33.04
CA ARG A 25 -4.63 -13.73 -33.23
C ARG A 25 -6.01 -13.12 -33.01
N ASN A 26 -6.81 -13.17 -34.07
CA ASN A 26 -8.26 -13.04 -34.08
C ASN A 26 -8.88 -14.27 -33.40
N ILE A 27 -9.83 -14.06 -32.47
CA ILE A 27 -10.71 -15.12 -31.97
C ILE A 27 -12.15 -14.74 -32.34
N LYS A 28 -12.75 -15.53 -33.23
CA LYS A 28 -14.20 -15.55 -33.47
C LYS A 28 -14.86 -16.37 -32.35
N VAL A 29 -15.81 -15.78 -31.63
CA VAL A 29 -16.64 -16.47 -30.64
C VAL A 29 -17.87 -17.03 -31.35
N GLY A 30 -18.00 -18.35 -31.39
CA GLY A 30 -19.20 -19.04 -31.85
C GLY A 30 -20.15 -19.30 -30.67
N LEU A 31 -21.34 -18.72 -30.72
CA LEU A 31 -22.44 -18.99 -29.79
C LEU A 31 -23.07 -20.35 -30.11
N SER A 32 -23.15 -21.24 -29.11
CA SER A 32 -23.99 -22.44 -29.15
C SER A 32 -24.89 -22.47 -27.92
N SER A 33 -26.19 -22.39 -28.19
CA SER A 33 -27.30 -22.36 -27.23
C SER A 33 -27.84 -23.77 -26.97
N LYS A 34 -27.83 -24.23 -25.71
CA LYS A 34 -28.80 -25.24 -25.22
C LYS A 34 -29.18 -24.97 -23.74
N PRO A 35 -30.46 -24.96 -23.39
CA PRO A 35 -30.94 -24.69 -22.03
C PRO A 35 -30.88 -25.95 -21.14
N TRP A 36 -30.48 -25.78 -19.88
CA TRP A 36 -30.61 -26.81 -18.84
C TRP A 36 -31.89 -26.57 -18.03
N GLY A 37 -32.74 -27.60 -17.93
CA GLY A 37 -34.00 -27.58 -17.21
C GLY A 37 -33.84 -27.72 -15.68
N PRO A 38 -34.89 -27.41 -14.90
CA PRO A 38 -34.83 -27.34 -13.44
C PRO A 38 -35.06 -28.72 -12.80
N GLY A 39 -34.14 -29.15 -11.93
CA GLY A 39 -34.28 -30.38 -11.17
C GLY A 39 -33.65 -30.28 -9.78
N LEU A 40 -34.48 -30.52 -8.78
CA LEU A 40 -34.14 -30.96 -7.41
C LEU A 40 -33.79 -29.89 -6.37
N LEU A 41 -34.80 -29.11 -5.99
CA LEU A 41 -35.03 -28.73 -4.60
C LEU A 41 -35.66 -29.91 -3.85
N ASN A 42 -34.93 -30.55 -2.93
CA ASN A 42 -35.40 -31.00 -1.62
C ASN A 42 -34.31 -31.84 -0.93
N ARG A 43 -33.77 -31.34 0.18
CA ARG A 43 -33.38 -32.19 1.31
C ARG A 43 -33.28 -31.37 2.58
N SER A 44 -34.27 -31.60 3.42
CA SER A 44 -34.45 -31.17 4.80
C SER A 44 -33.24 -31.56 5.66
N PHE A 45 -32.75 -30.62 6.46
CA PHE A 45 -31.72 -30.87 7.47
C PHE A 45 -32.31 -31.70 8.62
N THR A 46 -31.79 -32.91 8.84
CA THR A 46 -32.09 -33.73 10.00
C THR A 46 -31.12 -33.43 11.14
N THR A 47 -31.62 -33.56 12.37
CA THR A 47 -31.05 -33.16 13.67
C THR A 47 -29.76 -33.88 14.09
N GLN A 48 -29.02 -34.49 13.16
CA GLN A 48 -27.84 -35.34 13.42
C GLN A 48 -26.51 -34.72 12.94
N GLN A 49 -26.49 -33.43 12.56
CA GLN A 49 -25.26 -32.67 12.27
C GLN A 49 -24.90 -31.61 13.31
N ARG A 50 -25.73 -31.39 14.34
CA ARG A 50 -25.45 -30.42 15.42
C ARG A 50 -24.52 -30.93 16.53
N ASN A 51 -24.28 -32.24 16.62
CA ASN A 51 -23.52 -32.81 17.74
C ASN A 51 -22.02 -33.05 17.47
N VAL A 52 -21.54 -32.94 16.22
CA VAL A 52 -20.11 -33.06 15.91
C VAL A 52 -19.34 -31.76 16.18
N PHE A 53 -20.02 -30.61 16.18
CA PHE A 53 -19.39 -29.30 16.41
C PHE A 53 -19.14 -28.95 17.89
N ARG A 54 -19.66 -29.76 18.83
CA ARG A 54 -19.50 -29.52 20.29
C ARG A 54 -18.36 -30.33 20.94
N GLN A 55 -17.74 -31.27 20.24
CA GLN A 55 -16.70 -32.13 20.82
C GLN A 55 -15.26 -31.74 20.47
N THR A 56 -15.03 -30.82 19.55
CA THR A 56 -13.66 -30.40 19.15
C THR A 56 -13.12 -29.21 19.95
N PHE A 57 -13.93 -28.56 20.79
CA PHE A 57 -13.50 -27.41 21.63
C PHE A 57 -13.14 -27.78 23.09
N ALA A 58 -13.09 -29.08 23.44
CA ALA A 58 -12.84 -29.55 24.81
C ALA A 58 -11.45 -30.18 25.05
N THR A 59 -10.52 -30.09 24.09
CA THR A 59 -9.20 -30.75 24.15
C THR A 59 -8.00 -29.82 23.94
N SER A 60 -8.12 -28.52 24.27
CA SER A 60 -6.98 -27.59 24.28
C SER A 60 -6.76 -26.87 25.62
N ALA A 61 -7.60 -27.13 26.63
CA ALA A 61 -7.51 -26.51 27.96
C ALA A 61 -6.79 -27.40 28.98
N ARG A 62 -5.65 -27.99 28.61
CA ARG A 62 -4.89 -28.87 29.52
C ARG A 62 -3.36 -28.74 29.35
N TYR A 63 -2.83 -27.52 29.32
CA TYR A 63 -1.38 -27.28 29.50
C TYR A 63 -1.12 -25.84 29.99
N PHE A 64 -1.66 -25.47 31.14
CA PHE A 64 -1.17 -24.34 31.95
C PHE A 64 -1.52 -24.63 33.42
N GLN A 65 -0.63 -25.37 34.10
CA GLN A 65 -0.63 -25.44 35.55
C GLN A 65 0.33 -24.37 36.07
N THR A 66 -0.21 -23.40 36.80
CA THR A 66 0.54 -22.47 37.64
C THR A 66 1.02 -23.20 38.90
N PRO A 67 2.25 -22.99 39.40
CA PRO A 67 2.63 -23.53 40.69
C PRO A 67 1.89 -22.78 41.81
N LYS A 68 1.39 -23.56 42.77
CA LYS A 68 0.68 -23.13 43.96
C LYS A 68 1.58 -22.32 44.90
N SER A 69 0.97 -21.34 45.55
CA SER A 69 1.51 -20.54 46.65
C SER A 69 2.07 -21.42 47.78
N VAL A 70 3.33 -21.17 48.16
CA VAL A 70 3.91 -21.65 49.42
C VAL A 70 3.87 -20.48 50.40
N ALA A 71 3.11 -20.63 51.48
CA ALA A 71 3.11 -19.71 52.61
C ALA A 71 4.33 -20.01 53.51
N PHE A 72 5.09 -18.97 53.87
CA PHE A 72 6.06 -19.02 54.97
C PHE A 72 5.75 -17.93 56.02
N PRO A 73 6.01 -18.20 57.31
CA PRO A 73 5.34 -17.54 58.42
C PRO A 73 5.93 -16.16 58.75
N LYS A 74 5.03 -15.27 59.20
CA LYS A 74 5.36 -14.02 59.88
C LYS A 74 5.96 -14.34 61.25
N LYS A 75 7.22 -13.96 61.45
CA LYS A 75 7.85 -13.46 62.69
C LYS A 75 9.33 -13.84 62.64
N PHE A 76 10.20 -12.89 62.34
CA PHE A 76 11.47 -12.70 63.03
C PHE A 76 12.01 -11.31 62.63
N PHE A 77 12.38 -10.54 63.66
CA PHE A 77 13.17 -9.31 63.62
C PHE A 77 12.48 -7.95 63.37
N VAL A 78 11.71 -7.52 64.38
CA VAL A 78 11.69 -6.11 64.80
C VAL A 78 12.97 -5.85 65.60
N LYS A 79 14.02 -5.30 64.98
CA LYS A 79 15.03 -4.46 65.64
C LYS A 79 15.90 -3.75 64.59
N SER A 80 15.48 -2.54 64.22
CA SER A 80 16.33 -1.37 63.91
C SER A 80 15.48 -0.35 63.14
N MET A 81 14.55 0.27 63.85
CA MET A 81 14.06 1.60 63.50
C MET A 81 14.90 2.59 64.30
N ASN A 82 15.32 3.67 63.65
CA ASN A 82 16.16 4.78 64.13
C ASN A 82 17.65 4.64 63.88
N THR A 83 18.05 4.75 62.62
CA THR A 83 19.10 5.66 62.10
C THR A 83 19.46 5.19 60.69
N MET A 84 18.97 5.92 59.69
CA MET A 84 19.45 6.06 58.29
C MET A 84 18.28 6.65 57.49
N ALA A 85 17.77 7.79 57.94
CA ALA A 85 17.09 8.74 57.08
C ALA A 85 18.18 9.52 56.33
N ALA A 86 18.78 8.88 55.31
CA ALA A 86 19.66 9.54 54.36
C ALA A 86 19.75 8.70 53.08
N ALA A 87 19.44 9.35 51.95
CA ALA A 87 19.50 8.82 50.59
C ALA A 87 18.47 7.74 50.23
N ALA A 88 17.19 8.14 50.21
CA ALA A 88 16.32 7.64 49.14
C ALA A 88 17.02 7.92 47.80
N PRO A 89 17.06 6.99 46.84
CA PRO A 89 17.51 7.33 45.50
C PRO A 89 16.63 8.48 45.05
N SER A 90 17.26 9.61 44.73
CA SER A 90 16.51 10.76 44.23
C SER A 90 15.66 10.24 43.09
N ALA A 91 14.37 10.57 43.13
CA ALA A 91 13.53 10.56 41.96
C ALA A 91 14.21 11.50 40.96
N THR A 92 15.17 10.93 40.22
CA THR A 92 15.91 11.63 39.19
C THR A 92 14.84 11.98 38.20
N GLN A 93 14.54 13.27 38.18
CA GLN A 93 13.41 13.87 37.51
C GLN A 93 13.24 13.23 36.14
N ALA A 94 12.18 12.46 35.95
CA ALA A 94 11.63 12.22 34.63
C ALA A 94 11.07 13.57 34.17
N VAL A 95 11.96 14.52 33.83
CA VAL A 95 11.63 15.71 33.07
C VAL A 95 11.01 15.15 31.80
N GLN A 96 9.68 15.18 31.74
CA GLN A 96 8.97 14.82 30.52
C GLN A 96 9.53 15.73 29.45
N ASN A 97 10.24 15.18 28.46
CA ASN A 97 10.76 15.99 27.38
C ASN A 97 9.56 16.62 26.67
N VAL A 98 9.33 17.91 26.96
CA VAL A 98 8.28 18.72 26.33
C VAL A 98 8.62 18.88 24.84
N TYR A 99 9.91 18.81 24.52
CA TYR A 99 10.47 19.00 23.20
C TYR A 99 10.99 17.70 22.59
N THR A 100 10.86 17.56 21.27
CA THR A 100 11.42 16.44 20.50
C THR A 100 12.59 16.93 19.67
N HIS A 101 13.71 16.21 19.71
CA HIS A 101 14.90 16.60 18.96
C HIS A 101 14.67 16.55 17.44
N PRO A 102 15.19 17.53 16.66
CA PRO A 102 15.01 17.57 15.19
C PRO A 102 15.51 16.31 14.46
N ILE A 103 16.51 15.62 15.02
CA ILE A 103 17.04 14.37 14.44
C ILE A 103 15.97 13.29 14.26
N VAL A 104 14.98 13.24 15.17
CA VAL A 104 13.83 12.32 15.06
C VAL A 104 12.99 12.67 13.83
N GLY A 105 12.87 13.97 13.52
CA GLY A 105 12.14 14.44 12.35
C GLY A 105 12.81 14.04 11.04
N TYR A 106 14.13 14.21 10.93
CA TYR A 106 14.90 13.76 9.76
C TYR A 106 14.87 12.24 9.59
N TRP A 107 15.01 11.49 10.68
CA TRP A 107 14.90 10.04 10.65
C TRP A 107 13.55 9.57 10.12
N LEU A 108 12.43 10.13 10.61
CA LEU A 108 11.09 9.76 10.12
C LEU A 108 10.89 10.11 8.64
N ILE A 109 11.43 11.23 8.16
CA ILE A 109 11.42 11.57 6.73
C ILE A 109 12.25 10.56 5.94
N GLY A 110 13.42 10.16 6.45
CA GLY A 110 14.24 9.10 5.87
C GLY A 110 13.49 7.77 5.74
N ILE A 111 12.77 7.36 6.78
CA ILE A 111 11.86 6.19 6.71
C ILE A 111 10.79 6.41 5.64
N GLY A 112 10.19 7.59 5.57
CA GLY A 112 9.24 7.94 4.51
C GLY A 112 9.83 7.72 3.11
N VAL A 113 11.07 8.18 2.86
CA VAL A 113 11.76 7.95 1.57
C VAL A 113 11.98 6.45 1.31
N MET A 114 12.35 5.67 2.33
CA MET A 114 12.49 4.22 2.17
C MET A 114 11.15 3.53 1.86
N VAL A 115 10.05 3.99 2.48
CA VAL A 115 8.69 3.50 2.17
C VAL A 115 8.25 3.94 0.77
N PHE A 116 8.61 5.13 0.32
CA PHE A 116 8.40 5.51 -1.09
C PHE A 116 9.09 4.51 -2.02
N ALA A 117 10.37 4.20 -1.76
CA ALA A 117 11.11 3.23 -2.55
C ALA A 117 10.48 1.82 -2.52
N ILE A 118 10.02 1.33 -1.36
CA ILE A 118 9.37 0.01 -1.31
C ILE A 118 8.06 -0.03 -2.10
N VAL A 119 7.29 1.06 -2.11
CA VAL A 119 6.09 1.15 -2.93
C VAL A 119 6.43 1.06 -4.41
N VAL A 120 7.54 1.67 -4.87
CA VAL A 120 7.98 1.52 -6.27
C VAL A 120 8.38 0.07 -6.56
N ILE A 121 9.23 -0.52 -5.72
CA ILE A 121 9.70 -1.90 -5.89
C ILE A 121 8.50 -2.87 -5.90
N GLY A 122 7.59 -2.75 -4.94
CA GLY A 122 6.38 -3.57 -4.86
C GLY A 122 5.43 -3.38 -6.04
N GLY A 123 5.35 -2.16 -6.60
CA GLY A 123 4.65 -1.89 -7.85
C GLY A 123 5.23 -2.68 -9.02
N VAL A 124 6.55 -2.70 -9.16
CA VAL A 124 7.23 -3.53 -10.16
C VAL A 124 6.97 -5.01 -9.90
N THR A 125 7.18 -5.50 -8.67
CA THR A 125 6.91 -6.89 -8.27
C THR A 125 5.49 -7.34 -8.62
N ARG A 126 4.48 -6.46 -8.49
CA ARG A 126 3.11 -6.77 -8.89
C ARG A 126 2.95 -6.82 -10.41
N LEU A 127 3.47 -5.82 -11.12
CA LEU A 127 3.33 -5.69 -12.58
C LEU A 127 4.11 -6.75 -13.36
N THR A 128 5.16 -7.33 -12.75
CA THR A 128 5.91 -8.47 -13.29
C THR A 128 5.41 -9.81 -12.76
N GLU A 129 4.25 -9.84 -12.09
CA GLU A 129 3.64 -11.04 -11.50
C GLU A 129 4.60 -11.83 -10.60
N SER A 130 5.52 -11.13 -9.95
CA SER A 130 6.62 -11.74 -9.20
C SER A 130 6.26 -12.06 -7.76
N GLY A 131 5.12 -11.58 -7.24
CA GLY A 131 4.78 -11.63 -5.81
C GLY A 131 4.50 -13.00 -5.20
N LEU A 132 4.62 -14.08 -5.99
CA LEU A 132 4.39 -15.48 -5.56
C LEU A 132 5.56 -16.41 -5.94
N SER A 133 6.70 -15.85 -6.36
CA SER A 133 7.91 -16.59 -6.71
C SER A 133 8.68 -17.17 -5.51
N ILE A 134 8.55 -16.57 -4.31
CA ILE A 134 9.20 -17.00 -3.07
C ILE A 134 8.13 -17.35 -2.04
N VAL A 135 7.92 -18.63 -1.82
CA VAL A 135 6.88 -19.12 -0.89
C VAL A 135 7.34 -19.18 0.56
N GLU A 136 8.64 -19.26 0.79
CA GLU A 136 9.21 -19.44 2.12
C GLU A 136 9.24 -18.10 2.87
N TRP A 137 8.76 -18.09 4.11
CA TRP A 137 8.84 -16.93 4.99
C TRP A 137 10.03 -17.04 5.94
N ASN A 138 11.23 -16.99 5.37
CA ASN A 138 12.47 -17.05 6.14
C ASN A 138 12.92 -15.65 6.57
N LEU A 139 12.83 -15.34 7.87
CA LEU A 139 13.17 -14.01 8.40
C LEU A 139 14.67 -13.69 8.26
N VAL A 140 15.54 -14.67 8.53
CA VAL A 140 17.00 -14.48 8.55
C VAL A 140 17.69 -15.16 7.37
N THR A 141 17.41 -16.44 7.11
CA THR A 141 18.08 -17.21 6.03
C THR A 141 17.70 -16.73 4.63
N GLY A 142 16.53 -16.08 4.47
CA GLY A 142 16.08 -15.51 3.20
C GLY A 142 16.71 -14.16 2.82
N ILE A 143 17.72 -13.68 3.55
CA ILE A 143 18.46 -12.44 3.21
C ILE A 143 19.38 -12.67 2.01
N ARG A 144 20.05 -13.83 1.95
CA ARG A 144 20.96 -14.18 0.84
C ARG A 144 20.16 -14.82 -0.31
N PRO A 145 20.23 -14.30 -1.55
CA PRO A 145 19.63 -14.97 -2.70
C PRO A 145 20.47 -16.19 -3.11
N PRO A 146 19.91 -17.11 -3.92
CA PRO A 146 20.68 -18.17 -4.58
C PRO A 146 21.83 -17.57 -5.40
N ILE A 147 23.02 -18.17 -5.32
CA ILE A 147 24.24 -17.70 -6.01
C ILE A 147 24.74 -18.77 -6.98
N THR A 148 24.69 -20.04 -6.59
CA THR A 148 25.16 -21.14 -7.44
C THR A 148 24.06 -21.64 -8.36
N GLN A 149 24.45 -22.26 -9.47
CA GLN A 149 23.50 -22.86 -10.41
C GLN A 149 22.61 -23.92 -9.74
N ALA A 150 23.19 -24.77 -8.89
CA ALA A 150 22.46 -25.79 -8.15
C ALA A 150 21.45 -25.19 -7.15
N GLU A 151 21.78 -24.08 -6.49
CA GLU A 151 20.83 -23.37 -5.63
C GLU A 151 19.65 -22.78 -6.42
N TRP A 152 19.93 -22.21 -7.60
CA TRP A 152 18.90 -21.69 -8.50
C TRP A 152 17.96 -22.78 -9.00
N GLU A 153 18.51 -23.93 -9.39
CA GLU A 153 17.72 -25.09 -9.82
C GLU A 153 16.86 -25.62 -8.67
N ALA A 154 17.39 -25.70 -7.46
CA ALA A 154 16.62 -26.13 -6.29
C ALA A 154 15.43 -25.20 -5.98
N GLU A 155 15.63 -23.88 -6.02
CA GLU A 155 14.53 -22.92 -5.85
C GLU A 155 13.52 -22.99 -7.00
N PHE A 156 13.98 -23.18 -8.23
CA PHE A 156 13.08 -23.33 -9.37
C PHE A 156 12.25 -24.62 -9.27
N GLU A 157 12.84 -25.73 -8.84
CA GLU A 157 12.10 -26.98 -8.61
C GLU A 157 11.04 -26.83 -7.52
N LYS A 158 11.30 -26.04 -6.47
CA LYS A 158 10.26 -25.66 -5.51
C LYS A 158 9.16 -24.86 -6.20
N TYR A 159 9.52 -23.84 -6.98
CA TYR A 159 8.55 -23.00 -7.69
C TYR A 159 7.62 -23.81 -8.61
N LYS A 160 8.16 -24.82 -9.30
CA LYS A 160 7.39 -25.73 -10.16
C LYS A 160 6.28 -26.50 -9.45
N GLN A 161 6.38 -26.66 -8.13
CA GLN A 161 5.34 -27.34 -7.34
C GLN A 161 4.09 -26.48 -7.15
N PHE A 162 4.16 -25.17 -7.36
CA PHE A 162 3.07 -24.25 -7.04
C PHE A 162 2.04 -24.10 -8.17
N PRO A 163 0.80 -23.72 -7.81
CA PRO A 163 -0.28 -23.55 -8.79
C PRO A 163 0.03 -22.51 -9.87
N GLU A 164 0.67 -21.40 -9.51
CA GLU A 164 1.04 -20.35 -10.46
C GLU A 164 1.92 -20.90 -11.59
N TYR A 165 2.96 -21.67 -11.25
CA TYR A 165 3.77 -22.33 -12.28
C TYR A 165 2.93 -23.33 -13.08
N LYS A 166 2.18 -24.21 -12.41
CA LYS A 166 1.41 -25.28 -13.07
C LYS A 166 0.33 -24.75 -14.02
N MET A 167 -0.27 -23.59 -13.73
CA MET A 167 -1.39 -23.03 -14.47
C MET A 167 -0.99 -21.95 -15.48
N LEU A 168 0.03 -21.13 -15.18
CA LEU A 168 0.39 -19.99 -16.02
C LEU A 168 1.74 -20.18 -16.71
N ASN A 169 2.77 -20.54 -15.95
CA ASN A 169 4.15 -20.50 -16.46
C ASN A 169 4.59 -21.80 -17.14
N LYS A 170 3.94 -22.93 -16.83
CA LYS A 170 4.15 -24.21 -17.50
C LYS A 170 3.71 -24.16 -18.96
N GLU A 171 2.55 -23.55 -19.24
CA GLU A 171 2.04 -23.41 -20.61
C GLU A 171 2.95 -22.51 -21.47
N ARG A 172 3.61 -21.52 -20.85
CA ARG A 172 4.57 -20.64 -21.50
C ARG A 172 5.96 -21.26 -21.69
N GLY A 173 6.26 -22.39 -21.06
CA GLY A 173 7.58 -23.01 -21.10
C GLY A 173 8.66 -22.20 -20.37
N MET A 174 8.33 -21.62 -19.21
CA MET A 174 9.23 -20.73 -18.47
C MET A 174 10.62 -21.34 -18.23
N THR A 175 11.64 -20.54 -18.55
CA THR A 175 13.06 -20.84 -18.36
C THR A 175 13.55 -20.45 -16.97
N LEU A 176 14.73 -20.97 -16.59
CA LEU A 176 15.38 -20.58 -15.32
C LEU A 176 15.71 -19.09 -15.26
N GLU A 177 16.08 -18.46 -16.39
CA GLU A 177 16.40 -17.04 -16.44
C GLU A 177 15.18 -16.15 -16.20
N GLU A 178 14.02 -16.53 -16.75
CA GLU A 178 12.75 -15.87 -16.46
C GLU A 178 12.34 -16.05 -14.99
N PHE A 179 12.57 -17.22 -14.41
CA PHE A 179 12.37 -17.44 -12.98
C PHE A 179 13.29 -16.56 -12.11
N LYS A 180 14.58 -16.45 -12.45
CA LYS A 180 15.53 -15.55 -11.76
C LYS A 180 15.04 -14.11 -11.75
N PHE A 181 14.50 -13.64 -12.87
CA PHE A 181 13.96 -12.28 -12.99
C PHE A 181 12.83 -12.02 -12.01
N ILE A 182 11.80 -12.89 -11.97
CA ILE A 182 10.68 -12.72 -11.04
C ILE A 182 11.13 -12.90 -9.58
N PHE A 183 11.98 -13.88 -9.31
CA PHE A 183 12.54 -14.13 -7.98
C PHE A 183 13.25 -12.90 -7.43
N PHE A 184 14.06 -12.23 -8.25
CA PHE A 184 14.88 -11.10 -7.81
C PHE A 184 14.03 -9.91 -7.37
N PHE A 185 12.96 -9.59 -8.08
CA PHE A 185 12.06 -8.50 -7.67
C PHE A 185 11.33 -8.80 -6.37
N GLU A 186 10.89 -10.04 -6.16
CA GLU A 186 10.26 -10.40 -4.89
C GLU A 186 11.28 -10.42 -3.74
N TRP A 187 12.46 -11.00 -3.97
CA TRP A 187 13.55 -10.99 -2.99
C TRP A 187 13.94 -9.56 -2.60
N ALA A 188 14.12 -8.66 -3.58
CA ALA A 188 14.47 -7.26 -3.35
C ALA A 188 13.38 -6.54 -2.55
N HIS A 189 12.11 -6.75 -2.89
CA HIS A 189 10.97 -6.20 -2.15
C HIS A 189 10.97 -6.65 -0.68
N ARG A 190 11.14 -7.96 -0.44
CA ARG A 190 11.19 -8.55 0.90
C ARG A 190 12.41 -8.10 1.70
N LEU A 191 13.59 -8.06 1.08
CA LEU A 191 14.82 -7.58 1.71
C LEU A 191 14.67 -6.13 2.12
N TRP A 192 14.16 -5.28 1.24
CA TRP A 192 13.96 -3.87 1.52
C TRP A 192 12.97 -3.64 2.67
N GLY A 193 11.91 -4.47 2.77
CA GLY A 193 11.02 -4.49 3.92
C GLY A 193 11.73 -4.77 5.26
N ARG A 194 12.68 -5.72 5.27
CA ARG A 194 13.51 -6.01 6.46
C ARG A 194 14.43 -4.84 6.82
N VAL A 195 15.04 -4.22 5.81
CA VAL A 195 15.91 -3.04 5.99
C VAL A 195 15.11 -1.88 6.59
N ILE A 196 13.89 -1.61 6.11
CA ILE A 196 12.98 -0.62 6.72
C ILE A 196 12.66 -0.99 8.17
N GLY A 197 12.36 -2.27 8.44
CA GLY A 197 12.14 -2.80 9.78
C GLY A 197 13.28 -2.44 10.74
N ALA A 198 14.53 -2.77 10.36
CA ALA A 198 15.71 -2.47 11.16
C ALA A 198 15.96 -0.95 11.29
N ALA A 199 15.87 -0.21 10.18
CA ALA A 199 16.06 1.25 10.15
C ALA A 199 15.00 2.01 10.95
N PHE A 200 13.83 1.41 11.18
CA PHE A 200 12.81 1.96 12.06
C PHE A 200 13.04 1.53 13.52
N ILE A 201 13.12 0.23 13.79
CA ILE A 201 13.09 -0.30 15.15
C ILE A 201 14.34 0.11 15.94
N LEU A 202 15.54 0.03 15.34
CA LEU A 202 16.79 0.31 16.06
C LEU A 202 16.88 1.79 16.47
N PRO A 203 16.68 2.79 15.58
CA PRO A 203 16.68 4.20 16.01
C PRO A 203 15.50 4.55 16.90
N ALA A 204 14.31 3.96 16.70
CA ALA A 204 13.17 4.19 17.59
C ALA A 204 13.47 3.78 19.03
N ALA A 205 14.07 2.59 19.23
CA ALA A 205 14.48 2.10 20.55
C ALA A 205 15.57 3.01 21.15
N TYR A 206 16.56 3.40 20.36
CA TYR A 206 17.60 4.34 20.79
C TYR A 206 17.03 5.70 21.23
N PHE A 207 16.15 6.30 20.43
CA PHE A 207 15.52 7.58 20.76
C PHE A 207 14.59 7.50 21.96
N ALA A 208 13.90 6.38 22.15
CA ALA A 208 13.10 6.15 23.34
C ALA A 208 13.99 6.04 24.59
N TYR A 209 15.08 5.27 24.53
CA TYR A 209 16.04 5.11 25.62
C TYR A 209 16.74 6.43 25.99
N LYS A 210 17.16 7.22 24.99
CA LYS A 210 17.77 8.54 25.21
C LYS A 210 16.77 9.65 25.52
N GLY A 211 15.47 9.35 25.52
CA GLY A 211 14.42 10.33 25.78
C GLY A 211 14.31 11.42 24.71
N HIS A 212 14.76 11.20 23.47
CA HIS A 212 14.78 12.22 22.41
C HIS A 212 13.38 12.64 21.91
N MET A 213 12.32 11.96 22.37
CA MET A 213 10.94 12.13 21.91
C MET A 213 10.03 12.58 23.05
N SER A 214 9.14 13.54 22.74
CA SER A 214 8.05 13.88 23.66
C SER A 214 7.02 12.75 23.72
N ARG A 215 6.22 12.71 24.79
CA ARG A 215 5.18 11.67 24.96
C ARG A 215 4.23 11.58 23.76
N ALA A 216 3.87 12.72 23.17
CA ALA A 216 3.00 12.76 21.99
C ALA A 216 3.69 12.15 20.77
N VAL A 217 4.97 12.46 20.53
CA VAL A 217 5.73 11.87 19.42
C VAL A 217 5.99 10.39 19.65
N SER A 218 6.33 9.96 20.87
CA SER A 218 6.52 8.55 21.20
C SER A 218 5.27 7.71 20.91
N LYS A 219 4.07 8.22 21.23
CA LYS A 219 2.80 7.56 20.86
C LYS A 219 2.61 7.45 19.34
N ARG A 220 2.95 8.49 18.59
CA ARG A 220 2.90 8.47 17.11
C ARG A 220 3.90 7.46 16.54
N VAL A 221 5.14 7.45 17.03
CA VAL A 221 6.18 6.50 16.61
C VAL A 221 5.77 5.07 16.94
N LEU A 222 5.16 4.81 18.11
CA LEU A 222 4.62 3.50 18.46
C LEU A 222 3.50 3.08 17.49
N ALA A 223 2.57 3.99 17.15
CA ALA A 223 1.51 3.71 16.19
C ALA A 223 2.08 3.41 14.78
N LEU A 224 3.09 4.15 14.34
CA LEU A 224 3.79 3.91 13.08
C LEU A 224 4.55 2.56 13.09
N GLY A 225 5.17 2.21 14.22
CA GLY A 225 5.79 0.90 14.42
C GLY A 225 4.79 -0.24 14.37
N GLY A 226 3.60 -0.04 14.97
CA GLY A 226 2.48 -0.97 14.84
C GLY A 226 2.01 -1.13 13.39
N LEU A 227 1.92 -0.03 12.64
CA LEU A 227 1.55 -0.06 11.23
C LEU A 227 2.62 -0.73 10.36
N LEU A 228 3.91 -0.56 10.68
CA LEU A 228 5.02 -1.28 10.05
C LEU A 228 4.97 -2.79 10.35
N GLY A 229 4.67 -3.19 11.58
CA GLY A 229 4.42 -4.60 11.92
C GLY A 229 3.23 -5.16 11.15
N PHE A 230 2.16 -4.37 11.04
CA PHE A 230 0.97 -4.71 10.25
C PHE A 230 1.28 -4.85 8.75
N GLN A 231 2.22 -4.07 8.19
CA GLN A 231 2.71 -4.29 6.81
C GLN A 231 3.26 -5.70 6.63
N GLY A 232 4.13 -6.16 7.54
CA GLY A 232 4.68 -7.50 7.50
C GLY A 232 3.60 -8.59 7.59
N ALA A 233 2.63 -8.40 8.50
CA ALA A 233 1.50 -9.32 8.65
C ALA A 233 0.61 -9.39 7.40
N LEU A 234 0.27 -8.24 6.79
CA LEU A 234 -0.49 -8.19 5.55
C LEU A 234 0.29 -8.80 4.37
N GLY A 235 1.59 -8.52 4.26
CA GLY A 235 2.44 -9.09 3.21
C GLY A 235 2.49 -10.62 3.31
N TRP A 236 2.66 -11.17 4.51
CA TRP A 236 2.55 -12.61 4.74
C TRP A 236 1.17 -13.16 4.37
N TYR A 237 0.10 -12.46 4.76
CA TYR A 237 -1.28 -12.86 4.44
C TYR A 237 -1.54 -12.87 2.94
N MET A 238 -1.05 -11.89 2.19
CA MET A 238 -1.13 -11.83 0.73
C MET A 238 -0.52 -13.09 0.09
N VAL A 239 0.72 -13.43 0.46
CA VAL A 239 1.45 -14.59 -0.09
C VAL A 239 0.74 -15.89 0.25
N LYS A 240 0.46 -16.15 1.53
CA LYS A 240 -0.23 -17.36 1.99
C LYS A 240 -1.54 -17.57 1.21
N SER A 241 -2.25 -16.48 0.97
CA SER A 241 -3.56 -16.53 0.35
C SER A 241 -3.54 -16.71 -1.17
N GLY A 242 -2.47 -16.31 -1.85
CA GLY A 242 -2.28 -16.56 -3.29
C GLY A 242 -1.95 -18.02 -3.60
N LEU A 243 -1.58 -18.80 -2.58
CA LEU A 243 -1.20 -20.22 -2.67
C LEU A 243 -2.30 -21.18 -2.21
N ALA A 244 -3.51 -20.68 -1.90
CA ALA A 244 -4.60 -21.51 -1.38
C ALA A 244 -5.14 -22.50 -2.43
N GLN A 245 -5.27 -23.77 -2.03
CA GLN A 245 -5.79 -24.86 -2.89
C GLN A 245 -7.20 -24.58 -3.43
N GLU A 246 -8.03 -23.85 -2.70
CA GLU A 246 -9.38 -23.48 -3.11
C GLU A 246 -9.42 -22.66 -4.42
N ILE A 247 -8.35 -21.91 -4.74
CA ILE A 247 -8.22 -21.19 -6.02
C ILE A 247 -8.01 -22.19 -7.17
N VAL A 248 -7.24 -23.24 -6.92
CA VAL A 248 -6.92 -24.30 -7.87
C VAL A 248 -8.14 -25.19 -8.13
N GLU A 249 -8.86 -25.54 -7.07
CA GLU A 249 -10.07 -26.38 -7.13
C GLU A 249 -11.19 -25.69 -7.92
N ASN A 250 -11.30 -24.36 -7.84
CA ASN A 250 -12.28 -23.57 -8.58
C ASN A 250 -11.79 -23.13 -9.98
N LYS A 251 -10.63 -23.63 -10.46
CA LYS A 251 -9.97 -23.20 -11.71
C LYS A 251 -9.73 -21.68 -11.81
N GLY A 252 -9.61 -20.99 -10.68
CA GLY A 252 -9.29 -19.57 -10.63
C GLY A 252 -7.81 -19.32 -10.94
N VAL A 253 -7.48 -18.16 -11.50
CA VAL A 253 -6.09 -17.75 -11.71
C VAL A 253 -5.42 -17.54 -10.34
N PRO A 254 -4.31 -18.23 -10.02
CA PRO A 254 -3.56 -18.02 -8.78
C PRO A 254 -2.96 -16.62 -8.77
N ARG A 255 -3.60 -15.70 -8.04
CA ARG A 255 -3.14 -14.32 -7.88
C ARG A 255 -3.51 -13.78 -6.51
N VAL A 256 -2.76 -12.77 -6.06
CA VAL A 256 -3.10 -12.06 -4.82
C VAL A 256 -4.39 -11.29 -5.04
N SER A 257 -5.37 -11.50 -4.17
CA SER A 257 -6.65 -10.78 -4.20
C SER A 257 -6.43 -9.26 -4.24
N GLN A 258 -7.13 -8.57 -5.14
CA GLN A 258 -7.17 -7.12 -5.27
C GLN A 258 -7.48 -6.41 -3.95
N TYR A 259 -8.34 -7.00 -3.10
CA TYR A 259 -8.62 -6.46 -1.77
C TYR A 259 -7.39 -6.45 -0.87
N ARG A 260 -6.61 -7.54 -0.87
CA ARG A 260 -5.40 -7.66 -0.04
C ARG A 260 -4.28 -6.78 -0.56
N LEU A 261 -4.11 -6.76 -1.89
CA LEU A 261 -3.15 -5.87 -2.56
C LEU A 261 -3.44 -4.41 -2.24
N THR A 262 -4.68 -3.96 -2.44
CA THR A 262 -5.06 -2.58 -2.14
C THR A 262 -4.95 -2.27 -0.64
N ALA A 263 -5.33 -3.19 0.24
CA ALA A 263 -5.17 -3.00 1.68
C ALA A 263 -3.70 -2.84 2.09
N HIS A 264 -2.80 -3.62 1.51
CA HIS A 264 -1.36 -3.52 1.76
C HIS A 264 -0.79 -2.20 1.24
N LEU A 265 -1.12 -1.84 -0.01
CA LEU A 265 -0.74 -0.55 -0.60
C LEU A 265 -1.26 0.64 0.23
N ALA A 266 -2.53 0.61 0.63
CA ALA A 266 -3.17 1.67 1.39
C ALA A 266 -2.52 1.86 2.77
N SER A 267 -2.22 0.76 3.46
CA SER A 267 -1.55 0.81 4.75
C SER A 267 -0.09 1.27 4.62
N ALA A 268 0.61 0.96 3.53
CA ALA A 268 1.93 1.52 3.23
C ALA A 268 1.85 3.04 2.98
N PHE A 269 0.82 3.51 2.29
CA PHE A 269 0.56 4.94 2.10
C PHE A 269 0.30 5.63 3.44
N PHE A 270 -0.50 5.05 4.34
CA PHE A 270 -0.71 5.64 5.67
C PHE A 270 0.57 5.68 6.50
N LEU A 271 1.43 4.66 6.43
CA LEU A 271 2.74 4.67 7.08
C LEU A 271 3.60 5.81 6.53
N TYR A 272 3.69 5.91 5.21
CA TYR A 272 4.41 6.97 4.51
C TYR A 272 3.94 8.38 4.91
N LEU A 273 2.63 8.65 4.83
CA LEU A 273 2.05 9.93 5.20
C LEU A 273 2.28 10.24 6.68
N GLY A 274 2.12 9.26 7.56
CA GLY A 274 2.34 9.41 8.99
C GLY A 274 3.79 9.74 9.35
N CYS A 275 4.75 9.10 8.68
CA CYS A 275 6.18 9.41 8.77
C CYS A 275 6.47 10.86 8.34
N LEU A 276 6.01 11.25 7.15
CA LEU A 276 6.25 12.61 6.64
C LEU A 276 5.58 13.69 7.48
N LEU A 277 4.30 13.52 7.83
CA LEU A 277 3.59 14.49 8.66
C LEU A 277 4.24 14.65 10.03
N THR A 278 4.62 13.54 10.67
CA THR A 278 5.26 13.58 11.99
C THR A 278 6.65 14.20 11.90
N GLY A 279 7.43 13.84 10.88
CA GLY A 279 8.76 14.38 10.65
C GLY A 279 8.73 15.89 10.38
N TRP A 280 7.88 16.34 9.46
CA TRP A 280 7.70 17.77 9.18
C TRP A 280 7.16 18.55 10.38
N ASP A 281 6.23 17.99 11.16
CA ASP A 281 5.73 18.64 12.37
C ASP A 281 6.84 18.84 13.40
N ILE A 282 7.71 17.84 13.62
CA ILE A 282 8.88 17.96 14.51
C ILE A 282 9.81 19.08 14.03
N LEU A 283 10.19 19.07 12.74
CA LEU A 283 11.10 20.06 12.18
C LEU A 283 10.51 21.47 12.18
N ARG A 284 9.22 21.60 11.87
CA ARG A 284 8.50 22.87 11.93
C ARG A 284 8.47 23.40 13.35
N ASN A 285 8.09 22.59 14.34
CA ASN A 285 8.05 23.00 15.74
C ASN A 285 9.44 23.38 16.27
N ALA A 286 10.47 22.65 15.84
CA ALA A 286 11.85 23.00 16.16
C ALA A 286 12.28 24.35 15.60
N LYS A 287 11.88 24.68 14.37
CA LYS A 287 12.14 25.99 13.77
C LYS A 287 11.37 27.10 14.49
N LEU A 288 10.11 26.85 14.83
CA LEU A 288 9.26 27.80 15.55
C LEU A 288 9.82 28.13 16.94
N ALA A 289 10.36 27.14 17.65
CA ALA A 289 11.00 27.34 18.95
C ALA A 289 12.25 28.25 18.89
N LYS A 290 12.87 28.41 17.71
CA LYS A 290 14.01 29.31 17.49
C LYS A 290 13.60 30.74 17.13
N GLY A 291 12.30 31.03 16.99
CA GLY A 291 11.78 32.36 16.63
C GLY A 291 11.83 32.70 15.14
N GLY A 292 11.44 33.92 14.79
CA GLY A 292 11.59 34.50 13.43
C GLY A 292 10.57 34.06 12.38
N SER A 293 9.50 33.34 12.76
CA SER A 293 8.45 32.88 11.84
C SER A 293 7.08 33.54 12.06
N GLU A 294 7.00 34.54 12.94
CA GLU A 294 5.75 35.15 13.40
C GLU A 294 4.94 35.80 12.27
N HIS A 295 5.59 36.61 11.44
CA HIS A 295 4.95 37.24 10.28
C HIS A 295 4.38 36.21 9.29
N LEU A 296 5.06 35.07 9.11
CA LEU A 296 4.60 33.99 8.24
C LEU A 296 3.32 33.33 8.79
N LEU A 297 3.27 33.12 10.10
CA LEU A 297 2.16 32.49 10.80
C LEU A 297 0.95 33.41 10.89
N ALA A 298 1.17 34.71 11.07
CA ALA A 298 0.14 35.74 10.99
C ALA A 298 -0.55 35.74 9.62
N ALA A 299 0.23 35.70 8.53
CA ALA A 299 -0.31 35.61 7.17
C ALA A 299 -1.12 34.33 6.94
N ILE A 300 -0.69 33.20 7.53
CA ILE A 300 -1.44 31.94 7.46
C ILE A 300 -2.74 32.05 8.25
N ASN A 301 -2.79 32.69 9.42
CA ASN A 301 -3.98 32.75 10.28
C ASN A 301 -5.18 33.54 9.70
N ASN A 302 -5.08 34.08 8.49
CA ASN A 302 -6.17 34.77 7.81
C ASN A 302 -7.43 33.87 7.63
N PRO A 303 -8.61 34.29 8.11
CA PRO A 303 -9.88 33.56 7.94
C PRO A 303 -10.29 33.32 6.47
N LYS A 304 -9.86 34.19 5.54
CA LYS A 304 -10.11 34.02 4.09
C LYS A 304 -9.52 32.72 3.54
N LEU A 305 -8.54 32.13 4.26
CA LEU A 305 -7.92 30.85 3.89
C LEU A 305 -8.67 29.62 4.45
N ASN A 306 -9.77 29.79 5.19
CA ASN A 306 -10.53 28.68 5.78
C ASN A 306 -11.07 27.73 4.71
N PHE A 307 -11.72 28.28 3.69
CA PHE A 307 -12.26 27.49 2.59
C PHE A 307 -11.12 26.78 1.85
N PHE A 308 -10.06 27.51 1.48
CA PHE A 308 -8.87 26.94 0.83
C PHE A 308 -8.27 25.75 1.61
N ARG A 309 -8.16 25.84 2.94
CA ARG A 309 -7.68 24.73 3.77
C ARG A 309 -8.58 23.50 3.71
N ARG A 310 -9.89 23.71 3.85
CA ARG A 310 -10.87 22.62 3.78
C ARG A 310 -10.87 21.97 2.41
N SER A 311 -10.79 22.76 1.35
CA SER A 311 -10.65 22.28 -0.03
C SER A 311 -9.34 21.54 -0.25
N ALA A 312 -8.21 22.03 0.27
CA ALA A 312 -6.93 21.32 0.20
C ALA A 312 -6.97 19.98 0.95
N LEU A 313 -7.71 19.90 2.07
CA LEU A 313 -7.89 18.66 2.81
C LEU A 313 -8.76 17.67 2.02
N GLY A 314 -9.89 18.14 1.48
CA GLY A 314 -10.76 17.35 0.61
C GLY A 314 -10.02 16.86 -0.64
N LEU A 315 -9.19 17.71 -1.24
CA LEU A 315 -8.36 17.37 -2.38
C LEU A 315 -7.36 16.25 -2.04
N CYS A 316 -6.67 16.37 -0.89
CA CYS A 316 -5.76 15.33 -0.43
C CYS A 316 -6.49 13.99 -0.21
N GLY A 317 -7.72 14.03 0.34
CA GLY A 317 -8.57 12.84 0.49
C GLY A 317 -9.00 12.24 -0.86
N LEU A 318 -9.35 13.08 -1.84
CA LEU A 318 -9.72 12.63 -3.18
C LEU A 318 -8.54 12.01 -3.94
N ILE A 319 -7.34 12.58 -3.85
CA ILE A 319 -6.11 12.02 -4.43
C ILE A 319 -5.79 10.66 -3.77
N LEU A 320 -5.95 10.56 -2.46
CA LEU A 320 -5.75 9.31 -1.73
C LEU A 320 -6.75 8.24 -2.18
N LEU A 321 -8.04 8.58 -2.29
CA LEU A 321 -9.08 7.70 -2.79
C LEU A 321 -8.79 7.22 -4.22
N THR A 322 -8.37 8.14 -5.10
CA THR A 322 -7.97 7.83 -6.49
C THR A 322 -6.77 6.89 -6.53
N SER A 323 -5.80 7.07 -5.62
CA SER A 323 -4.65 6.17 -5.52
C SER A 323 -5.08 4.76 -5.12
N PHE A 324 -6.06 4.64 -4.21
CA PHE A 324 -6.57 3.34 -3.76
C PHE A 324 -7.42 2.65 -4.83
N SER A 325 -8.22 3.38 -5.61
CA SER A 325 -8.92 2.79 -6.77
C SER A 325 -7.93 2.26 -7.81
N GLY A 326 -6.77 2.92 -7.99
CA GLY A 326 -5.68 2.41 -8.82
C GLY A 326 -5.10 1.07 -8.34
N GLY A 327 -5.10 0.82 -7.02
CA GLY A 327 -4.73 -0.47 -6.45
C GLY A 327 -5.66 -1.61 -6.90
N PHE A 328 -6.96 -1.34 -7.00
CA PHE A 328 -7.93 -2.30 -7.53
C PHE A 328 -7.73 -2.53 -9.04
N VAL A 329 -7.45 -1.46 -9.81
CA VAL A 329 -7.14 -1.57 -11.24
C VAL A 329 -5.93 -2.50 -11.46
N ALA A 330 -4.85 -2.29 -10.70
CA ALA A 330 -3.67 -3.14 -10.74
C ALA A 330 -3.94 -4.56 -10.23
N GLY A 331 -4.80 -4.73 -9.22
CA GLY A 331 -5.16 -6.04 -8.67
C GLY A 331 -5.96 -6.92 -9.63
N LEU A 332 -6.82 -6.32 -10.44
CA LEU A 332 -7.67 -7.02 -11.42
C LEU A 332 -7.07 -7.09 -12.84
N ASP A 333 -5.88 -6.50 -13.05
CA ASP A 333 -5.30 -6.28 -14.38
C ASP A 333 -6.23 -5.47 -15.30
N ALA A 334 -7.08 -4.65 -14.70
CA ALA A 334 -8.12 -3.87 -15.38
C ALA A 334 -7.56 -2.83 -16.36
N GLY A 335 -6.27 -2.46 -16.22
CA GLY A 335 -5.58 -1.55 -17.14
C GLY A 335 -5.43 -2.11 -18.56
N MET A 336 -5.59 -3.41 -18.75
CA MET A 336 -5.43 -4.11 -20.04
C MET A 336 -6.72 -4.23 -20.86
N LEU A 337 -7.88 -3.80 -20.32
CA LEU A 337 -9.18 -3.96 -20.99
C LEU A 337 -9.40 -2.87 -22.06
N TYR A 338 -9.67 -1.65 -21.61
CA TYR A 338 -9.86 -0.52 -22.51
C TYR A 338 -8.58 0.30 -22.60
N ASN A 339 -7.93 0.36 -23.76
CA ASN A 339 -6.66 1.08 -23.96
C ASN A 339 -6.80 2.34 -24.84
N GLU A 340 -7.93 3.01 -24.72
CA GLU A 340 -8.22 4.29 -25.38
C GLU A 340 -8.66 5.35 -24.35
N PHE A 341 -8.56 6.63 -24.72
CA PHE A 341 -8.95 7.76 -23.88
C PHE A 341 -9.38 8.95 -24.77
N PRO A 342 -10.44 9.70 -24.44
CA PRO A 342 -11.27 9.63 -23.22
C PRO A 342 -12.34 8.54 -23.24
N LEU A 343 -12.51 7.86 -24.37
CA LEU A 343 -13.54 6.83 -24.55
C LEU A 343 -13.15 5.49 -23.89
N MET A 344 -14.12 4.59 -23.79
CA MET A 344 -14.05 3.18 -23.41
C MET A 344 -15.08 2.41 -24.24
N GLY A 345 -14.63 1.58 -25.17
CA GLY A 345 -15.48 0.89 -26.13
C GLY A 345 -16.13 1.85 -27.12
N GLY A 346 -15.46 2.94 -27.51
CA GLY A 346 -16.02 3.97 -28.39
C GLY A 346 -17.08 4.88 -27.74
N ARG A 347 -17.33 4.76 -26.44
CA ARG A 347 -18.29 5.57 -25.66
C ARG A 347 -17.59 6.23 -24.46
N LEU A 348 -18.17 7.26 -23.85
CA LEU A 348 -17.61 7.84 -22.60
C LEU A 348 -17.84 6.95 -21.37
N VAL A 349 -18.93 6.20 -21.39
CA VAL A 349 -19.30 5.23 -20.37
C VAL A 349 -19.51 3.89 -21.11
N PRO A 350 -18.88 2.79 -20.68
CA PRO A 350 -19.14 1.47 -21.23
C PRO A 350 -20.63 1.08 -21.17
N GLU A 351 -21.00 0.02 -21.90
CA GLU A 351 -22.38 -0.46 -21.90
C GLU A 351 -22.83 -0.88 -20.49
N SER A 352 -24.12 -0.70 -20.20
CA SER A 352 -24.63 -0.90 -18.84
C SER A 352 -24.52 -2.35 -18.39
N GLU A 353 -24.65 -3.29 -19.33
CA GLU A 353 -24.47 -4.72 -19.13
C GLU A 353 -23.03 -5.07 -18.75
N GLU A 354 -22.04 -4.31 -19.22
CA GLU A 354 -20.64 -4.51 -18.86
C GLU A 354 -20.32 -3.96 -17.47
N ILE A 355 -20.86 -2.79 -17.12
CA ILE A 355 -20.62 -2.15 -15.82
C ILE A 355 -21.38 -2.87 -14.70
N TRP A 356 -22.59 -3.35 -15.00
CA TRP A 356 -23.49 -4.02 -14.06
C TRP A 356 -23.73 -5.46 -14.46
N SER A 357 -22.65 -6.20 -14.71
CA SER A 357 -22.71 -7.60 -15.11
C SER A 357 -23.16 -8.49 -13.94
N GLU A 358 -24.17 -9.33 -14.19
CA GLU A 358 -24.68 -10.34 -13.25
C GLU A 358 -23.63 -11.41 -12.91
N ASN A 359 -22.59 -11.59 -13.74
CA ASN A 359 -21.48 -12.52 -13.46
C ASN A 359 -20.70 -12.14 -12.19
N PHE A 360 -20.77 -10.88 -11.76
CA PHE A 360 -20.14 -10.39 -10.53
C PHE A 360 -21.14 -10.21 -9.39
N ALA A 361 -22.44 -10.42 -9.64
CA ALA A 361 -23.46 -10.53 -8.60
C ALA A 361 -23.48 -11.96 -8.04
N ARG A 362 -23.81 -12.13 -6.75
CA ARG A 362 -24.07 -13.48 -6.22
C ARG A 362 -25.49 -13.91 -6.59
N PRO A 363 -25.74 -15.21 -6.85
CA PRO A 363 -27.10 -15.71 -7.02
C PRO A 363 -27.96 -15.33 -5.80
N GLY A 364 -29.03 -14.57 -6.02
CA GLY A 364 -29.92 -14.06 -4.96
C GLY A 364 -29.45 -12.78 -4.26
N ASP A 365 -28.35 -12.17 -4.69
CA ASP A 365 -27.81 -10.90 -4.19
C ASP A 365 -27.99 -9.80 -5.26
N SER A 366 -28.94 -8.88 -5.05
CA SER A 366 -29.17 -7.73 -5.93
C SER A 366 -28.14 -6.60 -5.73
N SER A 367 -27.15 -6.80 -4.86
CA SER A 367 -26.24 -5.73 -4.47
C SER A 367 -25.15 -5.50 -5.52
N ARG A 368 -25.13 -4.26 -6.02
CA ARG A 368 -24.25 -3.83 -7.09
C ARG A 368 -22.80 -3.55 -6.66
N TRP A 369 -22.50 -3.58 -5.36
CA TRP A 369 -21.18 -3.20 -4.84
C TRP A 369 -20.06 -4.12 -5.35
N ARG A 370 -20.32 -5.41 -5.59
CA ARG A 370 -19.31 -6.34 -6.14
C ARG A 370 -18.81 -5.90 -7.51
N ASN A 371 -19.70 -5.36 -8.36
CA ASN A 371 -19.28 -4.78 -9.62
C ASN A 371 -18.28 -3.62 -9.40
N MET A 372 -18.46 -2.81 -8.36
CA MET A 372 -17.55 -1.69 -8.07
C MET A 372 -16.13 -2.13 -7.65
N PHE A 373 -15.93 -3.37 -7.18
CA PHE A 373 -14.61 -3.81 -6.67
C PHE A 373 -14.04 -5.05 -7.36
N ASP A 374 -14.88 -5.85 -8.02
CA ASP A 374 -14.50 -7.13 -8.64
C ASP A 374 -14.67 -7.11 -10.17
N ASN A 375 -15.52 -6.23 -10.73
CA ASN A 375 -15.68 -6.12 -12.18
C ASN A 375 -14.57 -5.21 -12.75
N PRO A 376 -13.66 -5.76 -13.58
CA PRO A 376 -12.53 -4.99 -14.10
C PRO A 376 -12.95 -3.81 -14.99
N VAL A 377 -14.06 -3.90 -15.72
CA VAL A 377 -14.57 -2.78 -16.54
C VAL A 377 -14.99 -1.62 -15.65
N THR A 378 -15.79 -1.92 -14.63
CA THR A 378 -16.30 -0.93 -13.67
C THR A 378 -15.18 -0.30 -12.87
N VAL A 379 -14.25 -1.10 -12.33
CA VAL A 379 -13.08 -0.61 -11.59
C VAL A 379 -12.21 0.29 -12.46
N GLN A 380 -11.99 -0.05 -13.74
CA GLN A 380 -11.24 0.79 -14.66
C GLN A 380 -11.96 2.12 -14.91
N PHE A 381 -13.27 2.09 -15.15
CA PHE A 381 -14.10 3.27 -15.35
C PHE A 381 -14.10 4.19 -14.13
N GLU A 382 -14.35 3.65 -12.93
CA GLU A 382 -14.34 4.38 -11.66
C GLU A 382 -13.01 5.08 -11.41
N HIS A 383 -11.90 4.39 -11.65
CA HIS A 383 -10.57 4.99 -11.51
C HIS A 383 -10.37 6.17 -12.47
N ARG A 384 -10.82 6.07 -13.74
CA ARG A 384 -10.76 7.17 -14.71
C ARG A 384 -11.61 8.37 -14.29
N VAL A 385 -12.82 8.12 -13.76
CA VAL A 385 -13.70 9.18 -13.24
C VAL A 385 -13.05 9.87 -12.03
N LEU A 386 -12.47 9.10 -11.11
CA LEU A 386 -11.77 9.64 -9.94
C LEU A 386 -10.51 10.43 -10.34
N ALA A 387 -9.76 9.96 -11.35
CA ALA A 387 -8.58 10.64 -11.86
C ALA A 387 -8.92 11.98 -12.55
N THR A 388 -9.94 12.00 -13.41
CA THR A 388 -10.38 13.24 -14.07
C THR A 388 -11.01 14.22 -13.07
N SER A 389 -11.78 13.72 -12.09
CA SER A 389 -12.31 14.53 -10.97
C SER A 389 -11.19 15.12 -10.11
N SER A 390 -10.15 14.36 -9.83
CA SER A 390 -8.97 14.83 -9.11
C SER A 390 -8.27 15.96 -9.87
N LEU A 391 -8.02 15.79 -11.17
CA LEU A 391 -7.40 16.82 -12.00
C LEU A 391 -8.24 18.11 -12.04
N ALA A 392 -9.56 17.97 -12.20
CA ALA A 392 -10.48 19.10 -12.17
C ALA A 392 -10.45 19.82 -10.81
N ALA A 393 -10.45 19.08 -9.71
CA ALA A 393 -10.37 19.64 -8.35
C ALA A 393 -9.02 20.34 -8.09
N VAL A 394 -7.88 19.74 -8.50
CA VAL A 394 -6.56 20.39 -8.42
C VAL A 394 -6.57 21.70 -9.21
N THR A 395 -7.08 21.67 -10.44
CA THR A 395 -7.10 22.82 -11.35
C THR A 395 -7.97 23.95 -10.80
N ALA A 396 -9.18 23.62 -10.32
CA ALA A 396 -10.07 24.59 -9.68
C ALA A 396 -9.42 25.22 -8.44
N LEU A 397 -8.81 24.41 -7.58
CA LEU A 397 -8.12 24.90 -6.38
C LEU A 397 -6.90 25.76 -6.75
N TYR A 398 -6.14 25.39 -7.79
CA TYR A 398 -5.02 26.16 -8.31
C TYR A 398 -5.43 27.55 -8.76
N PHE A 399 -6.49 27.68 -9.56
CA PHE A 399 -6.98 28.99 -10.01
C PHE A 399 -7.60 29.79 -8.86
N TYR A 400 -8.34 29.15 -7.96
CA TYR A 400 -8.85 29.81 -6.76
C TYR A 400 -7.72 30.36 -5.88
N SER A 401 -6.60 29.63 -5.76
CA SER A 401 -5.43 30.07 -4.99
C SER A 401 -4.85 31.41 -5.45
N LYS A 402 -5.00 31.76 -6.74
CA LYS A 402 -4.51 33.03 -7.32
C LYS A 402 -5.25 34.25 -6.79
N ARG A 403 -6.48 34.07 -6.30
CA ARG A 403 -7.33 35.13 -5.73
C ARG A 403 -7.10 35.34 -4.24
N LEU A 404 -6.19 34.57 -3.63
CA LEU A 404 -5.96 34.56 -2.18
C LEU A 404 -4.61 35.22 -1.83
N PRO A 405 -4.51 35.86 -0.65
CA PRO A 405 -3.27 36.42 -0.14
C PRO A 405 -2.34 35.33 0.42
N LEU A 406 -1.90 34.40 -0.44
CA LEU A 406 -1.05 33.27 -0.05
C LEU A 406 0.42 33.70 0.09
N PRO A 407 1.10 33.33 1.20
CA PRO A 407 2.55 33.45 1.30
C PRO A 407 3.27 32.69 0.20
N LYS A 408 4.49 33.15 -0.17
CA LYS A 408 5.29 32.57 -1.26
C LYS A 408 5.43 31.04 -1.16
N HIS A 409 5.77 30.52 0.01
CA HIS A 409 5.96 29.07 0.21
C HIS A 409 4.68 28.23 -0.01
N VAL A 410 3.51 28.74 0.39
CA VAL A 410 2.20 28.08 0.13
C VAL A 410 1.90 28.10 -1.37
N ARG A 411 2.20 29.22 -2.04
CA ARG A 411 2.03 29.34 -3.49
C ARG A 411 2.93 28.36 -4.24
N THR A 412 4.19 28.23 -3.85
CA THR A 412 5.12 27.24 -4.40
C THR A 412 4.62 25.81 -4.20
N ALA A 413 4.09 25.48 -3.01
CA ALA A 413 3.49 24.17 -2.75
C ALA A 413 2.29 23.91 -3.69
N MET A 414 1.41 24.90 -3.89
CA MET A 414 0.27 24.77 -4.82
C MET A 414 0.73 24.61 -6.28
N HIS A 415 1.81 25.28 -6.69
CA HIS A 415 2.43 25.07 -8.00
C HIS A 415 2.96 23.64 -8.16
N ALA A 416 3.61 23.10 -7.13
CA ALA A 416 4.10 21.72 -7.13
C ALA A 416 2.95 20.71 -7.26
N VAL A 417 1.83 20.93 -6.55
CA VAL A 417 0.62 20.09 -6.69
C VAL A 417 0.09 20.11 -8.12
N MET A 418 -0.05 21.30 -8.73
CA MET A 418 -0.53 21.41 -10.12
C MET A 418 0.43 20.74 -11.11
N GLY A 419 1.74 20.98 -10.98
CA GLY A 419 2.75 20.37 -11.84
C GLY A 419 2.75 18.84 -11.75
N MET A 420 2.70 18.29 -10.53
CA MET A 420 2.62 16.84 -10.33
C MET A 420 1.29 16.26 -10.80
N ALA A 421 0.18 16.99 -10.75
CA ALA A 421 -1.11 16.52 -11.27
C ALA A 421 -1.09 16.38 -12.79
N VAL A 422 -0.43 17.31 -13.50
CA VAL A 422 -0.21 17.22 -14.95
C VAL A 422 0.67 16.01 -15.28
N ILE A 423 1.80 15.85 -14.58
CA ILE A 423 2.66 14.67 -14.76
C ILE A 423 1.87 13.38 -14.53
N GLN A 424 1.05 13.33 -13.47
CA GLN A 424 0.32 12.13 -13.10
C GLN A 424 -0.75 11.73 -14.11
N VAL A 425 -1.51 12.68 -14.64
CA VAL A 425 -2.50 12.38 -15.70
C VAL A 425 -1.81 11.97 -16.99
N THR A 426 -0.69 12.59 -17.35
CA THR A 426 0.11 12.19 -18.52
C THR A 426 0.64 10.76 -18.36
N LEU A 427 1.16 10.40 -17.19
CA LEU A 427 1.59 9.03 -16.89
C LEU A 427 0.43 8.04 -16.96
N GLY A 428 -0.74 8.39 -16.42
CA GLY A 428 -1.91 7.51 -16.43
C GLY A 428 -2.43 7.24 -17.84
N ILE A 429 -2.59 8.29 -18.65
CA ILE A 429 -2.99 8.17 -20.06
C ILE A 429 -1.93 7.40 -20.85
N SER A 430 -0.64 7.66 -20.63
CA SER A 430 0.44 6.96 -21.34
C SER A 430 0.48 5.47 -21.00
N THR A 431 0.32 5.13 -19.71
CA THR A 431 0.22 3.74 -19.23
C THR A 431 -0.93 3.03 -19.92
N LEU A 432 -2.07 3.70 -20.02
CA LEU A 432 -3.26 3.16 -20.66
C LEU A 432 -3.08 2.94 -22.18
N LEU A 433 -2.62 3.95 -22.91
CA LEU A 433 -2.46 3.89 -24.37
C LEU A 433 -1.35 2.92 -24.80
N CYS A 434 -0.34 2.72 -23.96
CA CYS A 434 0.76 1.80 -24.24
C CYS A 434 0.53 0.38 -23.70
N VAL A 435 -0.68 0.07 -23.22
CA VAL A 435 -1.07 -1.27 -22.73
C VAL A 435 -0.22 -1.71 -21.52
N VAL A 436 -0.16 -0.83 -20.51
CA VAL A 436 0.46 -1.02 -19.20
C VAL A 436 1.90 -1.58 -19.23
N PRO A 437 2.87 -0.94 -19.92
CA PRO A 437 4.27 -1.32 -19.79
C PRO A 437 4.71 -1.17 -18.33
N VAL A 438 5.45 -2.16 -17.80
CA VAL A 438 5.88 -2.20 -16.39
C VAL A 438 6.50 -0.88 -15.93
N SER A 439 7.37 -0.28 -16.76
CA SER A 439 8.00 1.01 -16.44
C SER A 439 7.01 2.16 -16.30
N LEU A 440 6.01 2.25 -17.19
CA LEU A 440 4.97 3.28 -17.12
C LEU A 440 4.01 3.04 -15.95
N GLY A 441 3.60 1.78 -15.71
CA GLY A 441 2.76 1.43 -14.56
C GLY A 441 3.45 1.76 -13.23
N ALA A 442 4.72 1.40 -13.08
CA ALA A 442 5.51 1.72 -11.89
C ALA A 442 5.74 3.24 -11.75
N ALA A 443 6.02 3.94 -12.85
CA ALA A 443 6.15 5.40 -12.84
C ALA A 443 4.83 6.09 -12.46
N HIS A 444 3.69 5.62 -12.96
CA HIS A 444 2.37 6.14 -12.63
C HIS A 444 2.01 5.92 -11.15
N GLN A 445 2.31 4.76 -10.58
CA GLN A 445 2.16 4.50 -9.15
C GLN A 445 3.05 5.43 -8.31
N SER A 446 4.32 5.58 -8.70
CA SER A 446 5.28 6.48 -8.04
C SER A 446 4.84 7.94 -8.10
N GLY A 447 4.34 8.36 -9.27
CA GLY A 447 3.78 9.69 -9.50
C GLY A 447 2.55 9.97 -8.65
N SER A 448 1.71 8.95 -8.39
CA SER A 448 0.54 9.08 -7.51
C SER A 448 0.97 9.41 -6.08
N LEU A 449 1.98 8.69 -5.57
CA LEU A 449 2.53 8.93 -4.24
C LEU A 449 3.23 10.31 -4.17
N ALA A 450 3.92 10.73 -5.23
CA ALA A 450 4.53 12.05 -5.32
C ALA A 450 3.48 13.18 -5.36
N LEU A 451 2.40 13.03 -6.12
CA LEU A 451 1.27 13.98 -6.13
C LEU A 451 0.64 14.08 -4.73
N LEU A 452 0.38 12.94 -4.09
CA LEU A 452 -0.11 12.91 -2.70
C LEU A 452 0.86 13.59 -1.74
N THR A 453 2.18 13.42 -1.91
CA THR A 453 3.22 14.09 -1.12
C THR A 453 3.17 15.60 -1.25
N THR A 454 3.08 16.12 -2.48
CA THR A 454 2.98 17.58 -2.69
C THR A 454 1.68 18.15 -2.12
N SER A 455 0.57 17.42 -2.22
CA SER A 455 -0.71 17.80 -1.62
C SER A 455 -0.65 17.80 -0.09
N LEU A 456 -0.01 16.79 0.51
CA LEU A 456 0.22 16.71 1.95
C LEU A 456 1.13 17.84 2.44
N TYR A 457 2.17 18.17 1.66
CA TYR A 457 3.06 19.29 1.96
C TYR A 457 2.31 20.62 1.91
N LEU A 458 1.43 20.83 0.91
CA LEU A 458 0.54 22.01 0.87
C LEU A 458 -0.28 22.11 2.16
N LEU A 459 -0.89 21.02 2.62
CA LEU A 459 -1.60 20.98 3.90
C LEU A 459 -0.71 21.32 5.09
N HIS A 460 0.51 20.78 5.13
CA HIS A 460 1.48 21.08 6.16
C HIS A 460 1.83 22.58 6.21
N THR A 461 2.03 23.22 5.05
CA THR A 461 2.30 24.67 4.97
C THR A 461 1.13 25.53 5.44
N LEU A 462 -0.09 25.00 5.41
CA LEU A 462 -1.31 25.69 5.84
C LEU A 462 -1.65 25.50 7.34
N LYS A 463 -0.89 24.66 8.06
CA LYS A 463 -1.10 24.41 9.50
C LYS A 463 -0.92 25.69 10.31
N ARG A 464 -1.90 25.96 11.18
CA ARG A 464 -1.84 27.05 12.15
C ARG A 464 -0.89 26.71 13.29
N LEU A 465 -0.54 27.71 14.10
CA LEU A 465 0.04 27.42 15.40
C LEU A 465 -1.01 26.66 16.25
N PRO A 466 -0.60 25.65 17.04
CA PRO A 466 -1.44 25.20 18.14
C PRO A 466 -1.73 26.42 19.02
N LYS A 467 -3.01 26.60 19.36
CA LYS A 467 -3.45 27.63 20.31
C LYS A 467 -2.92 27.33 21.70
#